data_AF-A0A7X6H2B3-F1
#
_entry.id   AF-A0A7X6H2B3-F1
#
_cell.length_a   1.000
_cell.length_b   1.000
_cell.length_c   1.000
_cell.angle_alpha   90.00
_cell.angle_beta   90.00
_cell.angle_gamma   90.00
#
_symmetry.space_group_name_H-M   'P 1'
#
loop_
_entity.id
_entity.type
_entity.pdbx_description
1 polymer ?
#
loop_
_entity_poly.entity_id
_entity_poly.type
_entity_poly.pdbx_seq_one_letter_code
_entity_poly.pdbx_strand_id
1 'polypeptide(L)'
;MIRALAVLLLLAAPAAARVVEGAIVAQDGAGAFVLLPEPPFAVGEDMIDRPDLIAFDEAQGVLLEAPLVLDTGVVPAGSVVALHHVLFDGTGGRHIGWVLFDAPILGLATTPETLAATDALSGVETLFLGHDLRGLEPRDRAWIDPADPRRLWVDWAGSSPGDHLRVVTEAAPLM
;
A
#
# COMPACT_ATOMS: atom_id res chain seq x y z
N MET A 1 -45.82 33.96 -3.65
CA MET A 1 -45.02 32.91 -4.32
C MET A 1 -43.68 32.83 -3.59
N ILE A 2 -43.53 31.86 -2.68
CA ILE A 2 -42.29 31.70 -1.89
C ILE A 2 -41.37 30.76 -2.69
N ARG A 3 -40.23 31.28 -3.15
CA ARG A 3 -39.17 30.46 -3.78
C ARG A 3 -38.38 29.78 -2.67
N ALA A 4 -38.54 28.46 -2.53
CA ALA A 4 -37.69 27.66 -1.66
C ALA A 4 -36.28 27.57 -2.28
N LEU A 5 -35.29 28.10 -1.58
CA LEU A 5 -33.88 27.95 -1.89
C LEU A 5 -33.40 26.61 -1.31
N ALA A 6 -33.21 25.61 -2.15
CA ALA A 6 -32.62 24.34 -1.73
C ALA A 6 -31.11 24.54 -1.57
N VAL A 7 -30.64 24.50 -0.32
CA VAL A 7 -29.21 24.44 0.00
C VAL A 7 -28.78 22.99 -0.15
N LEU A 8 -27.95 22.70 -1.15
CA LEU A 8 -27.32 21.40 -1.33
C LEU A 8 -26.09 21.34 -0.41
N LEU A 9 -26.22 20.67 0.73
CA LEU A 9 -25.07 20.32 1.59
C LEU A 9 -24.28 19.22 0.90
N LEU A 10 -23.17 19.59 0.24
CA LEU A 10 -22.15 18.65 -0.20
C LEU A 10 -21.46 18.10 1.05
N LEU A 11 -21.83 16.88 1.45
CA LEU A 11 -21.05 16.11 2.42
C LEU A 11 -19.74 15.73 1.74
N ALA A 12 -18.65 16.42 2.08
CA ALA A 12 -17.31 15.94 1.77
C ALA A 12 -17.11 14.65 2.56
N ALA A 13 -17.14 13.51 1.89
CA ALA A 13 -16.72 12.26 2.51
C ALA A 13 -15.26 12.43 2.94
N PRO A 14 -14.86 11.96 4.13
CA PRO A 14 -13.46 11.97 4.52
C PRO A 14 -12.67 11.21 3.44
N ALA A 15 -11.61 11.85 2.91
CA ALA A 15 -10.69 11.21 1.99
C ALA A 15 -9.99 10.09 2.78
N ALA A 16 -10.45 8.86 2.58
CA ALA A 16 -10.08 7.73 3.41
C ALA A 16 -8.68 7.18 3.07
N ALA A 17 -7.96 7.82 2.13
CA ALA A 17 -6.63 7.42 1.68
C ALA A 17 -6.63 5.94 1.28
N ARG A 18 -7.07 5.64 0.06
CA ARG A 18 -7.43 4.33 -0.49
C ARG A 18 -6.62 3.98 -1.72
N VAL A 19 -6.37 2.69 -1.94
CA VAL A 19 -5.97 2.18 -3.26
C VAL A 19 -7.13 2.36 -4.24
N VAL A 20 -6.87 2.97 -5.39
CA VAL A 20 -7.89 3.31 -6.40
C VAL A 20 -7.83 2.35 -7.59
N GLU A 21 -6.63 2.17 -8.13
CA GLU A 21 -6.40 1.38 -9.34
C GLU A 21 -4.92 0.99 -9.43
N GLY A 22 -4.61 0.14 -10.40
CA GLY A 22 -3.25 -0.29 -10.68
C GLY A 22 -3.19 -1.03 -12.00
N ALA A 23 -1.99 -1.20 -12.53
CA ALA A 23 -1.77 -1.97 -13.74
C ALA A 23 -0.36 -2.54 -13.80
N ILE A 24 -0.23 -3.68 -14.46
CA ILE A 24 1.06 -4.21 -14.92
C ILE A 24 1.28 -3.68 -16.35
N VAL A 25 2.37 -2.96 -16.56
CA VAL A 25 2.72 -2.37 -17.88
C VAL A 25 3.71 -3.22 -18.66
N ALA A 26 4.49 -4.07 -17.97
CA ALA A 26 5.36 -5.05 -18.59
C ALA A 26 5.46 -6.29 -17.70
N GLN A 27 5.40 -7.48 -18.30
CA GLN A 27 5.58 -8.74 -17.60
C GLN A 27 6.04 -9.86 -18.54
N ASP A 28 6.67 -10.88 -17.99
CA ASP A 28 6.92 -12.19 -18.63
C ASP A 28 5.95 -13.28 -18.11
N GLY A 29 4.93 -12.89 -17.34
CA GLY A 29 3.85 -13.73 -16.84
C GLY A 29 2.47 -13.42 -17.44
N ALA A 30 1.42 -13.86 -16.75
CA ALA A 30 0.02 -13.65 -17.12
C ALA A 30 -0.81 -12.98 -16.02
N GLY A 31 -0.12 -12.21 -15.16
CA GLY A 31 -0.69 -11.47 -14.05
C GLY A 31 -1.62 -10.34 -14.46
N ALA A 32 -2.46 -9.96 -13.52
CA ALA A 32 -3.24 -8.73 -13.53
C ALA A 32 -3.02 -7.94 -12.23
N PHE A 33 -3.45 -6.67 -12.25
CA PHE A 33 -3.62 -5.93 -11.01
C PHE A 33 -4.89 -6.41 -10.29
N VAL A 34 -4.78 -6.65 -8.99
CA VAL A 34 -5.89 -7.12 -8.15
C VAL A 34 -5.93 -6.31 -6.86
N LEU A 35 -6.99 -5.52 -6.70
CA LEU A 35 -7.32 -4.88 -5.45
C LEU A 35 -8.17 -5.84 -4.61
N LEU A 36 -7.69 -6.24 -3.43
CA LEU A 36 -8.51 -7.00 -2.50
C LEU A 36 -9.43 -6.05 -1.72
N PRO A 37 -10.72 -6.38 -1.57
CA PRO A 37 -11.67 -5.53 -0.86
C PRO A 37 -11.44 -5.51 0.65
N GLU A 38 -10.75 -6.54 1.18
CA GLU A 38 -10.38 -6.69 2.58
C GLU A 38 -8.96 -7.30 2.65
N PRO A 39 -8.18 -6.99 3.70
CA PRO A 39 -6.90 -7.62 3.95
C PRO A 39 -7.03 -9.16 4.03
N PRO A 40 -6.06 -9.91 3.48
CA PRO A 40 -6.03 -11.36 3.66
C PRO A 40 -5.70 -11.74 5.10
N PHE A 41 -6.07 -12.95 5.51
CA PHE A 41 -5.71 -13.47 6.83
C PHE A 41 -4.20 -13.66 7.01
N ALA A 42 -3.46 -13.95 5.94
CA ALA A 42 -2.01 -14.08 5.97
C ALA A 42 -1.35 -13.66 4.64
N VAL A 43 -0.10 -13.24 4.73
CA VAL A 43 0.79 -12.91 3.60
C VAL A 43 2.16 -13.55 3.84
N GLY A 44 2.80 -14.03 2.78
CA GLY A 44 4.07 -14.77 2.82
C GLY A 44 3.88 -16.28 2.95
N GLU A 45 4.99 -17.03 2.90
CA GLU A 45 5.03 -18.51 2.98
C GLU A 45 4.02 -19.20 2.04
N ASP A 46 4.00 -18.81 0.75
CA ASP A 46 3.19 -19.41 -0.32
C ASP A 46 1.67 -19.36 -0.08
N MET A 47 1.19 -18.41 0.72
CA MET A 47 -0.23 -18.28 1.05
C MET A 47 -1.08 -17.75 -0.12
N ILE A 48 -0.48 -17.09 -1.12
CA ILE A 48 -1.20 -16.47 -2.24
C ILE A 48 -0.80 -17.13 -3.57
N ASP A 49 0.51 -17.30 -3.83
CA ASP A 49 1.05 -18.15 -4.90
C ASP A 49 0.45 -17.86 -6.30
N ARG A 50 0.35 -16.58 -6.66
CA ARG A 50 -0.32 -16.12 -7.88
C ARG A 50 0.48 -15.07 -8.65
N PRO A 51 0.35 -15.03 -9.98
CA PRO A 51 1.14 -14.13 -10.82
C PRO A 51 0.65 -12.67 -10.75
N ASP A 52 -0.12 -12.26 -9.75
CA ASP A 52 -0.82 -10.97 -9.76
C ASP A 52 -0.07 -9.90 -8.96
N LEU A 53 -0.19 -8.64 -9.41
CA LEU A 53 0.17 -7.48 -8.61
C LEU A 53 -1.00 -7.17 -7.68
N ILE A 54 -0.83 -7.40 -6.39
CA ILE A 54 -1.92 -7.34 -5.42
C ILE A 54 -1.75 -6.13 -4.52
N ALA A 55 -2.84 -5.44 -4.24
CA ALA A 55 -2.87 -4.37 -3.25
C ALA A 55 -4.12 -4.46 -2.35
N PHE A 56 -4.01 -3.94 -1.13
CA PHE A 56 -5.13 -3.78 -0.21
C PHE A 56 -4.86 -2.68 0.82
N ASP A 57 -5.92 -2.07 1.35
CA ASP A 57 -5.82 -1.11 2.45
C ASP A 57 -5.72 -1.86 3.79
N GLU A 58 -4.74 -1.52 4.62
CA GLU A 58 -4.52 -2.13 5.94
C GLU A 58 -5.15 -1.31 7.06
N ALA A 59 -4.87 0.00 7.09
CA ALA A 59 -5.30 0.87 8.18
C ALA A 59 -5.50 2.29 7.65
N GLN A 60 -6.42 3.04 8.26
CA GLN A 60 -6.83 4.35 7.76
C GLN A 60 -6.99 5.29 8.96
N GLY A 61 -6.56 6.54 8.79
CA GLY A 61 -6.66 7.55 9.84
C GLY A 61 -5.84 7.24 11.10
N VAL A 62 -4.70 6.56 10.94
CA VAL A 62 -3.79 6.21 12.05
C VAL A 62 -3.03 7.45 12.49
N LEU A 63 -3.17 7.84 13.76
CA LEU A 63 -2.37 8.91 14.36
C LEU A 63 -1.00 8.37 14.76
N LEU A 64 0.07 8.98 14.26
CA LEU A 64 1.44 8.64 14.65
C LEU A 64 1.81 9.30 15.98
N GLU A 65 1.98 8.51 17.05
CA GLU A 65 2.42 9.03 18.35
C GLU A 65 3.93 9.36 18.39
N ALA A 66 4.70 8.77 17.48
CA ALA A 66 6.14 8.99 17.32
C ALA A 66 6.48 9.14 15.82
N PRO A 67 7.65 9.72 15.46
CA PRO A 67 8.08 9.76 14.07
C PRO A 67 8.22 8.34 13.51
N LEU A 68 7.69 8.12 12.32
CA LEU A 68 7.79 6.86 11.61
C LEU A 68 8.92 6.94 10.59
N VAL A 69 9.95 6.12 10.78
CA VAL A 69 11.09 6.00 9.86
C VAL A 69 10.77 4.95 8.80
N LEU A 70 10.90 5.33 7.54
CA LEU A 70 10.64 4.53 6.34
C LEU A 70 11.89 4.52 5.47
N ASP A 71 11.98 3.61 4.49
CA ASP A 71 13.17 3.52 3.63
C ASP A 71 13.33 4.74 2.73
N THR A 72 12.23 5.42 2.42
CA THR A 72 12.22 6.62 1.57
C THR A 72 12.13 7.94 2.34
N GLY A 73 12.09 7.92 3.67
CA GLY A 73 11.97 9.15 4.45
C GLY A 73 11.47 8.97 5.88
N VAL A 74 11.12 10.09 6.53
CA VAL A 74 10.59 10.10 7.90
C VAL A 74 9.27 10.86 7.91
N VAL A 75 8.23 10.24 8.45
CA VAL A 75 6.94 10.88 8.71
C VAL A 75 6.91 11.38 10.16
N PRO A 76 6.64 12.66 10.43
CA PRO A 76 6.72 13.20 11.78
C PRO A 76 5.56 12.71 12.66
N ALA A 77 5.80 12.68 13.98
CA ALA A 77 4.76 12.45 14.98
C ALA A 77 3.64 13.51 14.85
N GLY A 78 2.42 13.12 15.19
CA GLY A 78 1.21 13.93 15.04
C GLY A 78 0.60 13.89 13.65
N SER A 79 1.26 13.25 12.68
CA SER A 79 0.67 13.00 11.35
C SER A 79 -0.45 11.97 11.44
N VAL A 80 -1.47 12.13 10.60
CA VAL A 80 -2.51 11.13 10.39
C VAL A 80 -2.27 10.46 9.04
N VAL A 81 -2.19 9.13 9.03
CA VAL A 81 -1.76 8.36 7.86
C VAL A 81 -2.71 7.20 7.56
N ALA A 82 -2.61 6.68 6.35
CA ALA A 82 -3.13 5.35 6.01
C ALA A 82 -1.99 4.43 5.60
N LEU A 83 -2.19 3.13 5.85
CA LEU A 83 -1.28 2.05 5.53
C LEU A 83 -1.93 1.18 4.47
N HIS A 84 -1.16 0.83 3.45
CA HIS A 84 -1.57 -0.09 2.39
C HIS A 84 -0.48 -1.12 2.17
N HIS A 85 -0.88 -2.30 1.73
CA HIS A 85 0.05 -3.33 1.32
C HIS A 85 0.03 -3.48 -0.19
N VAL A 86 1.21 -3.70 -0.77
CA VAL A 86 1.39 -4.09 -2.17
C VAL A 86 2.32 -5.28 -2.19
N LEU A 87 1.95 -6.34 -2.91
CA LEU A 87 2.72 -7.58 -2.95
C LEU A 87 2.67 -8.28 -4.31
N PHE A 88 3.69 -9.10 -4.54
CA PHE A 88 3.78 -10.05 -5.63
C PHE A 88 4.41 -11.35 -5.13
N ASP A 89 3.55 -12.34 -4.90
CA ASP A 89 3.90 -13.69 -4.44
C ASP A 89 3.70 -14.68 -5.58
N GLY A 90 4.55 -14.58 -6.60
CA GLY A 90 4.52 -15.46 -7.77
C GLY A 90 5.72 -16.39 -7.79
N THR A 91 5.52 -17.64 -8.21
CA THR A 91 6.60 -18.64 -8.31
C THR A 91 7.60 -18.41 -9.44
N GLY A 92 7.54 -17.25 -10.10
CA GLY A 92 8.47 -16.81 -11.13
C GLY A 92 7.95 -15.63 -11.94
N GLY A 93 8.82 -15.10 -12.80
CA GLY A 93 8.55 -13.96 -13.67
C GLY A 93 8.99 -12.62 -13.09
N ARG A 94 8.66 -11.53 -13.76
CA ARG A 94 8.97 -10.15 -13.38
C ARG A 94 7.84 -9.23 -13.79
N HIS A 95 7.51 -8.28 -12.93
CA HIS A 95 6.54 -7.23 -13.22
C HIS A 95 7.20 -5.86 -13.18
N ILE A 96 6.84 -5.03 -14.17
CA ILE A 96 6.85 -3.58 -14.02
C ILE A 96 5.39 -3.14 -13.98
N GLY A 97 5.01 -2.46 -12.91
CA GLY A 97 3.63 -2.04 -12.70
C GLY A 97 3.53 -0.81 -11.82
N TRP A 98 2.31 -0.31 -11.67
CA TRP A 98 2.01 0.82 -10.81
C TRP A 98 0.72 0.60 -10.02
N VAL A 99 0.65 1.25 -8.87
CA VAL A 99 -0.54 1.32 -8.00
C VAL A 99 -0.81 2.80 -7.71
N LEU A 100 -2.07 3.21 -7.86
CA LEU A 100 -2.52 4.58 -7.62
C LEU A 100 -3.34 4.64 -6.34
N PHE A 101 -3.03 5.65 -5.54
CA PHE A 101 -3.75 6.00 -4.32
C PHE A 101 -4.57 7.29 -4.54
N ASP A 102 -5.62 7.52 -3.76
CA ASP A 102 -6.36 8.78 -3.79
C ASP A 102 -5.69 9.89 -2.95
N ALA A 103 -4.62 9.56 -2.21
CA ALA A 103 -3.83 10.47 -1.40
C ALA A 103 -2.32 10.39 -1.68
N PRO A 104 -1.54 11.47 -1.43
CA PRO A 104 -0.09 11.45 -1.61
C PRO A 104 0.62 10.39 -0.76
N ILE A 105 1.62 9.73 -1.34
CA ILE A 105 2.49 8.80 -0.65
C ILE A 105 3.53 9.60 0.16
N LEU A 106 3.60 9.32 1.46
CA LEU A 106 4.55 9.90 2.40
C LEU A 106 5.85 9.09 2.49
N GLY A 107 5.76 7.78 2.28
CA GLY A 107 6.93 6.93 2.16
C GLY A 107 6.61 5.45 2.05
N LEU A 108 7.68 4.65 1.88
CA LEU A 108 7.62 3.21 1.66
C LEU A 108 8.42 2.46 2.73
N ALA A 109 7.85 1.38 3.23
CA ALA A 109 8.56 0.34 3.98
C ALA A 109 8.74 -0.88 3.08
N THR A 110 9.99 -1.22 2.81
CA THR A 110 10.46 -2.19 1.81
C THR A 110 11.51 -3.14 2.37
N THR A 111 11.99 -2.91 3.60
CA THR A 111 12.94 -3.79 4.30
C THR A 111 12.25 -4.50 5.46
N PRO A 112 12.77 -5.66 5.93
CA PRO A 112 12.25 -6.33 7.11
C PRO A 112 12.10 -5.37 8.31
N GLU A 113 13.09 -4.50 8.52
CA GLU A 113 13.13 -3.58 9.66
C GLU A 113 12.03 -2.51 9.59
N THR A 114 11.83 -1.85 8.44
CA THR A 114 10.80 -0.81 8.30
C THR A 114 9.40 -1.39 8.23
N LEU A 115 9.25 -2.61 7.69
CA LEU A 115 8.00 -3.37 7.74
C LEU A 115 7.65 -3.76 9.18
N ALA A 116 8.60 -4.27 9.96
CA ALA A 116 8.37 -4.59 11.36
C ALA A 116 8.00 -3.33 12.18
N ALA A 117 8.66 -2.18 11.90
CA ALA A 117 8.36 -0.91 12.56
C ALA A 117 6.92 -0.39 12.28
N THR A 118 6.28 -0.86 11.20
CA THR A 118 4.92 -0.47 10.84
C THR A 118 3.85 -1.48 11.23
N ASP A 119 4.23 -2.68 11.68
CA ASP A 119 3.26 -3.75 12.01
C ASP A 119 2.31 -3.36 13.15
N ALA A 120 2.80 -2.65 14.18
CA ALA A 120 1.96 -2.19 15.29
C ALA A 120 0.95 -1.08 14.91
N LEU A 121 1.11 -0.47 13.73
CA LEU A 121 0.21 0.54 13.19
C LEU A 121 -0.88 -0.09 12.30
N SER A 122 -0.71 -1.35 11.90
CA SER A 122 -1.72 -2.07 11.14
C SER A 122 -2.91 -2.40 12.03
N GLY A 123 -4.11 -2.00 11.61
CA GLY A 123 -5.35 -2.21 12.35
C GLY A 123 -6.01 -3.56 12.06
N VAL A 124 -5.33 -4.44 11.31
CA VAL A 124 -5.88 -5.67 10.75
C VAL A 124 -5.12 -6.90 11.23
N GLU A 125 -5.83 -8.03 11.31
CA GLU A 125 -5.28 -9.33 11.75
C GLU A 125 -4.51 -10.07 10.64
N THR A 126 -3.98 -9.36 9.63
CA THR A 126 -3.15 -10.00 8.61
C THR A 126 -1.85 -10.50 9.24
N LEU A 127 -1.69 -11.82 9.29
CA LEU A 127 -0.48 -12.45 9.77
C LEU A 127 0.59 -12.41 8.68
N PHE A 128 1.66 -11.64 8.92
CA PHE A 128 2.83 -11.64 8.04
C PHE A 128 3.78 -12.76 8.47
N LEU A 129 3.90 -13.79 7.64
CA LEU A 129 4.76 -14.94 7.88
C LEU A 129 6.19 -14.65 7.37
N GLY A 130 7.18 -15.40 7.88
CA GLY A 130 8.56 -15.32 7.39
C GLY A 130 9.23 -13.95 7.63
N HIS A 131 9.14 -13.38 8.84
CA HIS A 131 9.59 -12.01 9.15
C HIS A 131 10.96 -11.61 8.60
N ASP A 132 11.93 -12.53 8.59
CA ASP A 132 13.30 -12.27 8.13
C ASP A 132 13.45 -12.22 6.59
N LEU A 133 12.44 -12.69 5.84
CA LEU A 133 12.40 -12.71 4.38
C LEU A 133 11.43 -11.68 3.80
N ARG A 134 10.85 -10.81 4.64
CA ARG A 134 9.91 -9.77 4.22
C ARG A 134 10.61 -8.65 3.46
N GLY A 135 9.86 -7.95 2.62
CA GLY A 135 10.35 -6.78 1.90
C GLY A 135 10.61 -7.07 0.43
N LEU A 136 11.49 -6.25 -0.14
CA LEU A 136 12.00 -6.40 -1.50
C LEU A 136 13.31 -7.19 -1.50
N GLU A 137 13.41 -8.13 -2.43
CA GLU A 137 14.65 -8.84 -2.71
C GLU A 137 15.72 -7.97 -3.40
N PRO A 138 17.00 -8.39 -3.34
CA PRO A 138 18.07 -7.71 -4.06
C PRO A 138 17.81 -7.63 -5.56
N ARG A 139 17.76 -6.39 -6.07
CA ARG A 139 17.52 -5.92 -7.46
C ARG A 139 16.08 -5.50 -7.74
N ASP A 140 15.17 -5.74 -6.82
CA ASP A 140 13.79 -5.28 -6.92
C ASP A 140 13.65 -3.86 -6.40
N ARG A 141 12.67 -3.15 -6.95
CA ARG A 141 12.57 -1.70 -6.78
C ARG A 141 11.13 -1.29 -6.61
N ALA A 142 10.94 -0.33 -5.71
CA ALA A 142 9.73 0.43 -5.61
C ALA A 142 10.08 1.92 -5.48
N TRP A 143 9.32 2.80 -6.14
CA TRP A 143 9.55 4.24 -6.04
C TRP A 143 8.25 5.02 -6.23
N ILE A 144 8.21 6.20 -5.62
CA ILE A 144 7.11 7.15 -5.79
C ILE A 144 7.33 7.88 -7.12
N ASP A 145 6.29 7.98 -7.95
CA ASP A 145 6.35 8.69 -9.23
C ASP A 145 6.63 10.19 -8.98
N PRO A 146 7.73 10.76 -9.52
CA PRO A 146 8.05 12.17 -9.33
C PRO A 146 7.04 13.12 -10.00
N ALA A 147 6.22 12.63 -10.93
CA ALA A 147 5.20 13.42 -11.63
C ALA A 147 3.81 13.31 -10.98
N ASP A 148 3.52 12.24 -10.24
CA ASP A 148 2.28 12.08 -9.45
C ASP A 148 2.61 11.43 -8.10
N PRO A 149 2.66 12.19 -6.99
CA PRO A 149 3.09 11.67 -5.69
C PRO A 149 2.13 10.63 -5.11
N ARG A 150 0.98 10.36 -5.76
CA ARG A 150 0.02 9.33 -5.37
C ARG A 150 0.25 8.01 -6.10
N ARG A 151 1.24 7.92 -6.99
CA ARG A 151 1.52 6.71 -7.75
C ARG A 151 2.78 6.03 -7.24
N LEU A 152 2.64 4.78 -6.86
CA LEU A 152 3.75 3.86 -6.63
C LEU A 152 4.08 3.15 -7.94
N TRP A 153 5.36 3.07 -8.27
CA TRP A 153 5.90 2.14 -9.25
C TRP A 153 6.59 0.97 -8.57
N VAL A 154 6.49 -0.20 -9.19
CA VAL A 154 7.23 -1.41 -8.82
C VAL A 154 7.92 -2.00 -10.04
N ASP A 155 9.11 -2.54 -9.83
CA ASP A 155 9.87 -3.34 -10.78
C ASP A 155 10.53 -4.49 -10.01
N TRP A 156 9.86 -5.64 -9.99
CA TRP A 156 10.19 -6.74 -9.08
C TRP A 156 9.99 -8.12 -9.68
N ALA A 157 10.78 -9.10 -9.22
CA ALA A 157 10.69 -10.49 -9.63
C ALA A 157 9.69 -11.26 -8.76
N GLY A 158 9.05 -12.27 -9.35
CA GLY A 158 8.27 -13.24 -8.61
C GLY A 158 9.21 -14.23 -7.93
N SER A 159 9.18 -14.26 -6.61
CA SER A 159 9.85 -15.26 -5.79
C SER A 159 8.85 -15.80 -4.74
N SER A 160 9.29 -16.79 -3.97
CA SER A 160 8.57 -17.32 -2.81
C SER A 160 9.50 -17.21 -1.61
N PRO A 161 9.06 -16.60 -0.48
CA PRO A 161 7.68 -16.30 -0.08
C PRO A 161 7.04 -15.02 -0.66
N GLY A 162 7.65 -14.41 -1.68
CA GLY A 162 7.11 -13.26 -2.41
C GLY A 162 7.70 -11.92 -1.96
N ASP A 163 7.76 -10.98 -2.88
CA ASP A 163 8.11 -9.59 -2.59
C ASP A 163 6.87 -8.84 -2.09
N HIS A 164 7.06 -8.01 -1.07
CA HIS A 164 5.99 -7.17 -0.57
C HIS A 164 6.51 -5.92 0.15
N LEU A 165 5.68 -4.89 0.16
CA LEU A 165 5.99 -3.61 0.76
C LEU A 165 4.74 -2.99 1.35
N ARG A 166 4.96 -2.03 2.24
CA ARG A 166 3.91 -1.19 2.81
C ARG A 166 4.08 0.24 2.32
N VAL A 167 2.96 0.83 1.89
CA VAL A 167 2.86 2.22 1.45
C VAL A 167 2.18 3.02 2.54
N VAL A 168 2.78 4.14 2.92
CA VAL A 168 2.21 5.09 3.88
C VAL A 168 1.74 6.33 3.12
N THR A 169 0.47 6.67 3.22
CA THR A 169 -0.15 7.83 2.56
C THR A 169 -0.64 8.87 3.57
N GLU A 170 -0.80 10.11 3.13
CA GLU A 170 -1.52 11.13 3.90
C GLU A 170 -2.97 10.70 4.10
N ALA A 171 -3.51 10.90 5.31
CA ALA A 171 -4.93 10.65 5.57
C ALA A 171 -5.57 11.77 6.37
N ALA A 172 -6.89 11.87 6.27
CA ALA A 172 -7.68 12.67 7.18
C ALA A 172 -7.97 11.88 8.48
N PRO A 173 -8.15 12.55 9.63
CA PRO A 173 -8.68 11.91 10.83
C PRO A 173 -10.02 11.23 10.52
N LEU A 174 -10.21 10.01 11.03
CA LEU A 174 -11.53 9.41 11.06
C LEU A 174 -12.38 10.22 12.04
N MET A 175 -13.47 10.83 11.55
CA MET A 175 -14.46 11.56 12.36
C MET A 175 -15.48 10.61 12.97
#